data_AF-A0A840RGZ0-F1
#
_entry.id   AF-A0A840RGZ0-F1
#
_cell.length_a   1.000
_cell.length_b   1.000
_cell.length_c   1.000
_cell.angle_alpha   90.00
_cell.angle_beta   90.00
_cell.angle_gamma   90.00
#
_symmetry.space_group_name_H-M   'P 1'
#
loop_
_entity.id
_entity.type
_entity.pdbx_description
1 polymer ?
#
loop_
_entity_poly.entity_id
_entity_poly.type
_entity_poly.pdbx_seq_one_letter_code
_entity_poly.pdbx_strand_id
1 'polypeptide(L)'
;MQAILELAQPVAHIRLAGHFTWEGQRSFRQVTQDMLGHADIEAIHFDLARVESMDSTALGMLLLLHERAPGRAIVLHGLRADIREMVDIANTGGIFELR
;
A
#
# COMPACT_ATOMS: atom_id res chain seq x y z
N MET A 1 7.59 -0.24 11.29
CA MET A 1 6.33 -0.74 10.69
C MET A 1 6.43 -2.23 10.45
N GLN A 2 5.36 -2.97 10.70
CA GLN A 2 5.22 -4.36 10.28
C GLN A 2 4.40 -4.41 8.98
N ALA A 3 4.88 -5.17 7.99
CA ALA A 3 4.12 -5.52 6.79
C ALA A 3 4.05 -7.03 6.68
N ILE A 4 2.86 -7.57 6.44
CA ILE A 4 2.64 -9.01 6.27
C ILE A 4 1.95 -9.22 4.93
N LEU A 5 2.56 -10.06 4.08
CA LEU A 5 2.01 -10.49 2.81
C LEU A 5 1.18 -11.76 2.99
N GLU A 6 0.01 -11.79 2.39
CA GLU A 6 -0.82 -12.97 2.19
C GLU A 6 -1.21 -13.05 0.72
N LEU A 7 -0.78 -14.11 0.03
CA LEU A 7 -1.03 -14.31 -1.39
C LEU A 7 -2.32 -15.11 -1.57
N ALA A 8 -3.38 -14.48 -2.07
CA ALA A 8 -4.67 -15.09 -2.34
C ALA A 8 -5.13 -14.73 -3.75
N GLN A 9 -4.59 -15.43 -4.75
CA GLN A 9 -4.80 -15.12 -6.16
C GLN A 9 -6.30 -14.94 -6.52
N PRO A 10 -6.66 -13.92 -7.33
CA PRO A 10 -5.75 -13.00 -8.03
C PRO A 10 -5.33 -11.77 -7.20
N VAL A 11 -5.57 -11.77 -5.88
CA VAL A 11 -5.35 -10.60 -5.00
C VAL A 11 -4.24 -10.86 -4.00
N ALA A 12 -3.28 -9.94 -3.90
CA ALA A 12 -2.34 -9.93 -2.78
C ALA A 12 -2.89 -9.04 -1.66
N HIS A 13 -2.93 -9.58 -0.44
CA HIS A 13 -3.33 -8.83 0.75
C HIS A 13 -2.09 -8.47 1.55
N ILE A 14 -1.89 -7.18 1.80
CA ILE A 14 -0.77 -6.64 2.57
C ILE A 14 -1.32 -5.91 3.78
N ARG A 15 -1.11 -6.48 4.98
CA ARG A 15 -1.50 -5.85 6.25
C ARG A 15 -0.36 -5.00 6.77
N LEU A 16 -0.63 -3.73 7.04
CA LEU A 16 0.34 -2.77 7.58
C LEU A 16 -0.01 -2.40 9.02
N ALA A 17 1.01 -2.33 9.89
CA ALA A 17 0.84 -1.93 11.29
C ALA A 17 1.98 -1.03 11.80
N GLY A 18 1.62 -0.04 12.63
CA GLY A 18 2.51 0.97 13.21
C GLY A 18 2.64 2.22 12.33
N HIS A 19 3.80 2.85 12.33
CA HIS A 19 4.04 4.10 11.58
C HIS A 19 4.51 3.80 10.15
N PHE A 20 3.70 4.15 9.14
CA PHE A 20 4.09 4.07 7.74
C PHE A 20 4.83 5.34 7.33
N THR A 21 6.11 5.38 7.68
CA THR A 21 7.01 6.52 7.46
C THR A 21 8.33 6.04 6.85
N TRP A 22 9.31 6.94 6.68
CA TRP A 22 10.68 6.58 6.30
C TRP A 22 11.28 5.43 7.13
N GLU A 23 10.97 5.33 8.42
CA GLU A 23 11.48 4.25 9.28
C GLU A 23 10.86 2.88 8.95
N GLY A 24 9.60 2.89 8.48
CA GLY A 24 8.85 1.70 8.08
C GLY A 24 9.18 1.15 6.70
N GLN A 25 9.91 1.92 5.89
CA GLN A 25 10.13 1.68 4.46
C GLN A 25 10.70 0.30 4.10
N ARG A 26 11.57 -0.25 4.96
CA ARG A 26 12.29 -1.50 4.66
C ARG A 26 11.34 -2.68 4.61
N SER A 27 10.44 -2.79 5.58
CA SER A 27 9.45 -3.86 5.65
C SER A 27 8.46 -3.77 4.49
N PHE A 28 8.01 -2.56 4.15
CA PHE A 28 7.13 -2.32 3.00
C PHE A 28 7.78 -2.78 1.68
N ARG A 29 9.04 -2.37 1.43
CA ARG A 29 9.76 -2.74 0.21
C ARG A 29 9.98 -4.24 0.08
N GLN A 30 10.31 -4.92 1.17
CA GLN A 30 10.53 -6.36 1.15
C GLN A 30 9.26 -7.10 0.74
N VAL A 31 8.12 -6.79 1.36
CA VAL A 31 6.84 -7.43 1.08
C VAL A 31 6.34 -7.13 -0.34
N THR A 32 6.46 -5.88 -0.79
CA THR A 32 6.02 -5.49 -2.13
C THR A 32 6.92 -6.05 -3.23
N GLN A 33 8.23 -6.20 -2.97
CA GLN A 33 9.14 -6.87 -3.90
C GLN A 33 8.83 -8.35 -4.04
N ASP A 34 8.52 -9.04 -2.93
CA ASP A 34 8.08 -10.43 -2.94
C ASP A 34 6.79 -10.59 -3.76
N MET A 35 5.78 -9.76 -3.46
CA MET A 35 4.52 -9.74 -4.21
C MET A 35 4.70 -9.50 -5.72
N LEU A 36 5.63 -8.61 -6.12
CA LEU A 36 5.89 -8.29 -7.52
C LEU A 36 6.45 -9.50 -8.29
N GLY A 37 7.04 -10.48 -7.60
CA GLY A 37 7.48 -11.74 -8.19
C GLY A 37 6.33 -12.67 -8.63
N HIS A 38 5.10 -12.40 -8.21
CA HIS A 38 3.93 -13.22 -8.56
C HIS A 38 3.17 -12.64 -9.75
N ALA A 39 3.18 -13.37 -10.86
CA ALA A 39 2.53 -12.97 -12.11
C ALA A 39 0.99 -13.07 -12.05
N ASP A 40 0.46 -14.02 -11.28
CA ASP A 40 -0.97 -14.30 -11.14
C ASP A 40 -1.71 -13.28 -10.23
N ILE A 41 -1.00 -12.27 -9.73
CA ILE A 41 -1.58 -11.20 -8.92
C ILE A 41 -1.98 -10.05 -9.82
N GLU A 42 -3.27 -9.74 -9.84
CA GLU A 42 -3.89 -8.68 -10.63
C GLU A 42 -4.28 -7.48 -9.77
N ALA A 43 -4.42 -7.64 -8.45
CA ALA A 43 -4.74 -6.55 -7.53
C ALA A 43 -3.97 -6.66 -6.21
N ILE A 44 -3.74 -5.50 -5.59
CA ILE A 44 -2.99 -5.34 -4.35
C ILE A 44 -3.88 -4.62 -3.35
N HIS A 45 -4.30 -5.32 -2.31
CA HIS A 45 -5.10 -4.78 -1.23
C HIS A 45 -4.23 -4.48 -0.02
N PHE A 46 -4.10 -3.21 0.33
CA PHE A 46 -3.48 -2.78 1.57
C PHE A 46 -4.53 -2.62 2.65
N ASP A 47 -4.30 -3.24 3.81
CA ASP A 47 -5.07 -2.98 5.03
C ASP A 47 -4.23 -2.05 5.93
N LEU A 48 -4.72 -0.82 6.09
CA LEU A 48 -4.11 0.23 6.89
C LEU A 48 -4.80 0.44 8.24
N ALA A 49 -5.71 -0.45 8.65
CA ALA A 49 -6.50 -0.28 9.88
C ALA A 49 -5.64 -0.19 11.15
N ARG A 50 -4.40 -0.71 11.11
CA ARG A 50 -3.42 -0.65 12.21
C ARG A 50 -2.27 0.33 11.95
N VAL A 51 -2.39 1.19 10.93
CA VAL A 51 -1.42 2.24 10.66
C VAL A 51 -1.76 3.46 11.53
N GLU A 52 -0.82 3.86 12.37
CA GLU A 52 -1.02 4.93 13.35
C GLU A 52 -0.69 6.30 12.77
N SER A 53 0.30 6.36 11.86
CA SER A 53 0.68 7.57 11.16
C SER A 53 1.23 7.27 9.78
N MET A 54 1.12 8.25 8.88
CA MET A 54 1.65 8.21 7.52
C MET A 54 2.32 9.55 7.18
N ASP A 55 3.40 9.52 6.41
CA ASP A 55 4.10 10.73 5.92
C ASP A 55 4.16 10.78 4.38
N SER A 56 4.75 11.84 3.84
CA SER A 56 4.93 12.01 2.39
C SER A 56 5.85 10.96 1.76
N THR A 57 6.77 10.37 2.53
CA THR A 57 7.63 9.27 2.07
C THR A 57 6.79 8.04 1.76
N ALA A 58 5.84 7.71 2.64
CA ALA A 58 4.94 6.58 2.44
C ALA A 58 4.05 6.73 1.21
N LEU A 59 3.53 7.93 0.97
CA LEU A 59 2.82 8.26 -0.27
C LEU A 59 3.70 8.03 -1.50
N GLY A 60 4.94 8.54 -1.48
CA GLY A 60 5.90 8.31 -2.55
C GLY A 60 6.18 6.82 -2.81
N MET A 61 6.24 6.00 -1.76
CA MET A 61 6.43 4.55 -1.91
C MET A 61 5.23 3.84 -2.54
N LEU A 62 3.99 4.28 -2.23
CA LEU A 62 2.79 3.74 -2.90
C LEU A 62 2.74 4.14 -4.37
N LEU A 63 3.13 5.37 -4.71
CA LEU A 63 3.22 5.85 -6.09
C LEU A 63 4.26 5.06 -6.89
N LEU A 64 5.46 4.86 -6.32
CA LEU A 64 6.50 4.03 -6.94
C LEU A 64 6.06 2.57 -7.12
N LEU A 65 5.25 2.04 -6.18
CA LEU A 65 4.68 0.70 -6.34
C LEU A 65 3.70 0.64 -7.51
N HIS A 66 2.83 1.64 -7.67
CA HIS A 66 1.90 1.75 -8.80
C HIS A 66 2.66 1.70 -10.14
N GLU A 67 3.74 2.48 -10.28
CA GLU A 67 4.58 2.46 -11.49
C GLU A 67 5.23 1.09 -11.77
N ARG A 68 5.59 0.36 -10.71
CA ARG A 68 6.22 -0.98 -10.80
C ARG A 68 5.21 -2.12 -10.99
N ALA A 69 3.92 -1.85 -10.82
CA ALA A 69 2.84 -2.82 -10.91
C ALA A 69 1.81 -2.41 -11.99
N PRO A 70 2.25 -2.19 -13.25
CA PRO A 70 1.39 -1.64 -14.29
C PRO A 70 0.19 -2.56 -14.54
N GLY A 71 -1.00 -1.95 -14.60
CA GLY A 71 -2.27 -2.66 -14.81
C GLY A 71 -2.81 -3.36 -13.56
N ARG A 72 -2.09 -3.36 -12.42
CA ARG A 72 -2.60 -3.92 -11.16
C ARG A 72 -3.31 -2.85 -10.35
N ALA A 73 -4.52 -3.13 -9.91
CA ALA A 73 -5.26 -2.23 -9.04
C ALA A 73 -4.61 -2.16 -7.66
N ILE A 74 -4.46 -0.95 -7.11
CA ILE A 74 -4.03 -0.74 -5.72
C ILE A 74 -5.22 -0.21 -4.92
N VAL A 75 -5.63 -1.00 -3.94
CA VAL A 75 -6.80 -0.71 -3.09
C VAL A 75 -6.33 -0.49 -1.65
N LEU A 76 -6.68 0.65 -1.09
CA LEU A 76 -6.34 1.04 0.29
C LEU A 76 -7.59 0.93 1.16
N HIS A 77 -7.55 0.02 2.14
CA HIS A 77 -8.62 -0.24 3.11
C HIS A 77 -8.24 0.26 4.49
N GLY A 78 -9.24 0.59 5.32
CA GLY A 78 -9.03 0.84 6.75
C GLY A 78 -8.27 2.14 7.04
N LEU A 79 -8.30 3.11 6.14
CA LEU A 79 -7.67 4.42 6.31
C LEU A 79 -8.35 5.18 7.47
N ARG A 80 -7.56 5.59 8.47
CA ARG A 80 -7.99 6.56 9.49
C ARG A 80 -8.24 7.91 8.84
N ALA A 81 -9.07 8.77 9.44
CA ALA A 81 -9.54 10.01 8.83
C ALA A 81 -8.39 10.97 8.41
N ASP A 82 -7.38 11.11 9.27
CA ASP A 82 -6.16 11.90 9.03
C ASP A 82 -5.33 11.35 7.85
N ILE A 83 -5.16 10.03 7.80
CA ILE A 83 -4.44 9.36 6.70
C ILE A 83 -5.25 9.44 5.40
N ARG A 84 -6.58 9.27 5.47
CA ARG A 84 -7.49 9.37 4.32
C ARG A 84 -7.42 10.76 3.70
N GLU A 85 -7.51 11.83 4.48
CA GLU A 85 -7.41 13.20 3.97
C GLU A 85 -6.08 13.44 3.24
N MET A 86 -4.97 13.01 3.84
CA MET A 86 -3.64 13.09 3.21
C MET A 86 -3.58 12.32 1.88
N VAL A 87 -4.13 11.10 1.85
CA VAL A 87 -4.16 10.26 0.65
C VAL A 87 -5.07 10.87 -0.42
N ASP A 88 -6.25 11.38 -0.04
CA ASP A 88 -7.19 12.03 -0.97
C ASP A 88 -6.56 13.22 -1.69
N ILE A 89 -5.80 14.06 -0.96
CA ILE A 89 -5.07 15.20 -1.55
C ILE A 89 -4.03 14.72 -2.57
N ALA A 90 -3.31 13.64 -2.26
CA ALA A 90 -2.25 13.11 -3.12
C ALA A 90 -2.76 12.23 -4.27
N ASN A 91 -3.94 11.62 -4.14
CA ASN A 91 -4.53 10.67 -5.08
C ASN A 91 -5.18 11.38 -6.29
N THR A 92 -4.49 12.38 -6.84
CA THR A 92 -4.95 13.12 -8.01
C THR A 92 -4.97 12.17 -9.21
N GLY A 93 -6.14 11.93 -9.80
CA GLY A 93 -6.31 11.04 -10.96
C GLY A 93 -6.76 9.60 -10.62
N GLY A 94 -7.07 9.30 -9.35
CA GLY A 94 -7.63 8.00 -8.98
C GLY A 94 -6.62 6.85 -9.11
N ILE A 95 -5.35 7.12 -8.78
CA ILE A 95 -4.25 6.15 -8.78
C ILE A 95 -4.54 5.00 -7.80
N PHE A 96 -5.15 5.33 -6.66
CA PHE A 96 -5.56 4.40 -5.62
C PHE A 96 -7.08 4.33 -5.53
N GLU A 97 -7.61 3.12 -5.36
CA GLU A 97 -8.98 2.93 -4.92
C GLU A 97 -9.03 2.99 -3.39
N LEU A 98 -9.84 3.89 -2.83
CA LEU A 98 -9.97 4.04 -1.37
C LEU A 98 -11.26 3.38 -0.92
N ARG A 99 -11.17 2.37 -0.05
CA ARG A 99 -12.32 1.59 0.46
C ARG A 99 -12.45 1.66 1.98
#